data_AF-A0A8I1QQQ0-F1
#
_entry.id   AF-A0A8I1QQQ0-F1
#
_cell.length_a   1.000
_cell.length_b   1.000
_cell.length_c   1.000
_cell.angle_alpha   90.00
_cell.angle_beta   90.00
_cell.angle_gamma   90.00
#
_symmetry.space_group_name_H-M   'P 1'
#
loop_
_entity.id
_entity.type
_entity.pdbx_description
1 polymer ?
#
loop_
_entity_poly.entity_id
_entity_poly.type
_entity_poly.pdbx_seq_one_letter_code
_entity_poly.pdbx_strand_id
1 'polypeptide(L)'
;METTINPRHHRLPATGPRRDRGPQGHPVIARIARWIGVVHPQPQPRTPHLRDIVAIRQRLLATIEDCVHSVPALRLRRQIEQARSPQELWLLRNDAFQLIAQRHSQHVAAARIDALRQLFEDWLDPKQLARIR
;
A
#
# COMPACT_ATOMS: atom_id res chain seq x y z
N MET A 1 -22.77 -38.41 39.66
CA MET A 1 -23.94 -37.60 39.25
C MET A 1 -24.26 -36.72 40.43
N GLU A 2 -23.78 -35.47 40.42
CA GLU A 2 -23.97 -34.56 41.55
C GLU A 2 -24.42 -33.20 41.02
N THR A 3 -25.66 -32.88 41.36
CA THR A 3 -26.39 -31.69 40.96
C THR A 3 -26.27 -30.69 42.10
N THR A 4 -25.65 -29.53 41.88
CA THR A 4 -25.76 -28.39 42.80
C THR A 4 -26.44 -27.23 42.08
N ILE A 5 -27.67 -26.97 42.53
CA ILE A 5 -28.54 -25.83 42.22
C ILE A 5 -28.59 -24.96 43.47
N ASN A 6 -28.23 -23.66 43.41
CA ASN A 6 -28.93 -22.51 44.06
C ASN A 6 -28.11 -21.19 44.00
N PRO A 7 -28.68 -19.99 44.29
CA PRO A 7 -28.81 -18.89 43.34
C PRO A 7 -28.56 -17.52 44.02
N ARG A 8 -29.27 -16.47 43.58
CA ARG A 8 -29.48 -15.12 44.15
C ARG A 8 -28.57 -14.06 43.54
N HIS A 9 -29.09 -13.33 42.55
CA HIS A 9 -29.91 -12.11 42.70
C HIS A 9 -29.15 -10.98 43.39
N HIS A 10 -28.69 -10.00 42.61
CA HIS A 10 -28.84 -8.59 42.96
C HIS A 10 -29.40 -7.84 41.76
N ARG A 11 -30.39 -7.02 42.07
CA ARG A 11 -31.29 -6.26 41.21
C ARG A 11 -30.91 -4.79 41.41
N LEU A 12 -31.07 -3.97 40.37
CA LEU A 12 -31.72 -2.64 40.34
C LEU A 12 -31.07 -1.64 39.34
N PRO A 13 -31.84 -0.63 38.87
CA PRO A 13 -31.85 -0.20 37.49
C PRO A 13 -31.57 1.30 37.28
N ALA A 14 -31.65 1.71 36.01
CA ALA A 14 -32.10 2.99 35.48
C ALA A 14 -31.36 4.28 35.90
N THR A 15 -30.89 5.04 34.91
CA THR A 15 -31.47 6.33 34.47
C THR A 15 -30.38 7.17 33.78
N GLY A 16 -30.67 7.69 32.59
CA GLY A 16 -29.91 8.82 32.02
C GLY A 16 -29.85 8.83 30.49
N PRO A 17 -30.61 9.72 29.82
CA PRO A 17 -30.50 9.92 28.39
C PRO A 17 -29.55 11.09 28.02
N ARG A 18 -29.20 11.09 26.73
CA ARG A 18 -28.84 12.23 25.87
C ARG A 18 -27.41 12.79 25.96
N ARG A 19 -26.66 12.59 24.87
CA ARG A 19 -26.04 13.71 24.14
C ARG A 19 -25.65 13.32 22.72
N ASP A 20 -26.42 13.89 21.80
CA ASP A 20 -26.07 14.21 20.43
C ASP A 20 -24.70 14.93 20.39
N ARG A 21 -23.77 14.45 19.55
CA ARG A 21 -22.62 15.23 19.09
C ARG A 21 -22.13 14.66 17.75
N GLY A 22 -22.35 15.44 16.71
CA GLY A 22 -22.03 15.13 15.31
C GLY A 22 -20.54 14.91 14.99
N PRO A 23 -20.25 14.68 13.70
CA PRO A 23 -18.93 14.28 13.23
C PRO A 23 -17.99 15.48 13.18
N GLN A 24 -16.96 15.46 14.01
CA GLN A 24 -15.83 16.38 13.88
C GLN A 24 -14.64 15.60 13.33
N GLY A 25 -14.31 15.89 12.08
CA GLY A 25 -13.02 15.56 11.50
C GLY A 25 -11.91 16.39 12.12
N HIS A 26 -10.70 15.86 11.97
CA HIS A 26 -9.37 16.42 12.29
C HIS A 26 -9.04 16.27 13.78
N PRO A 27 -7.77 15.98 14.15
CA PRO A 27 -6.58 16.71 13.68
C PRO A 27 -5.28 15.89 13.57
N VAL A 28 -4.14 16.62 13.51
CA VAL A 28 -2.78 16.21 13.94
C VAL A 28 -1.95 15.70 12.73
N ILE A 29 -0.89 16.35 12.19
CA ILE A 29 0.11 17.30 12.71
C ILE A 29 0.72 18.06 11.52
N ALA A 30 0.66 19.39 11.48
CA ALA A 30 1.60 20.18 10.68
C ALA A 30 2.64 20.76 11.64
N ARG A 31 3.73 20.02 11.87
CA ARG A 31 4.88 20.49 12.66
C ARG A 31 6.06 20.79 11.73
N ILE A 32 6.26 22.09 11.56
CA ILE A 32 7.53 22.85 11.63
C ILE A 32 8.80 22.18 11.09
N ALA A 33 9.44 22.82 10.11
CA ALA A 33 10.88 23.11 10.15
C ALA A 33 11.22 24.26 9.20
N ARG A 34 11.86 25.30 9.75
CA ARG A 34 12.53 26.40 9.05
C ARG A 34 14.05 26.15 9.14
N TRP A 35 14.80 26.69 8.17
CA TRP A 35 16.24 27.05 8.15
C TRP A 35 17.16 26.34 7.11
N ILE A 36 17.62 27.19 6.17
CA ILE A 36 18.88 27.30 5.42
C ILE A 36 19.56 26.00 4.92
N GLY A 37 19.49 25.81 3.61
CA GLY A 37 20.38 24.93 2.85
C GLY A 37 19.96 24.97 1.39
N VAL A 38 20.90 25.33 0.50
CA VAL A 38 20.84 25.35 -0.97
C VAL A 38 19.51 24.85 -1.56
N VAL A 39 18.75 25.75 -2.19
CA VAL A 39 17.64 25.38 -3.08
C VAL A 39 18.26 24.65 -4.27
N HIS A 40 18.52 23.35 -4.13
CA HIS A 40 18.56 22.48 -5.28
C HIS A 40 17.16 22.54 -5.87
N PRO A 41 16.97 22.95 -7.13
CA PRO A 41 15.69 22.80 -7.78
C PRO A 41 15.38 21.30 -7.77
N GLN A 42 14.57 20.86 -6.80
CA GLN A 42 14.03 19.52 -6.80
C GLN A 42 13.17 19.47 -8.07
N PRO A 43 13.51 18.63 -9.06
CA PRO A 43 12.68 18.51 -10.25
C PRO A 43 11.28 18.15 -9.77
N GLN A 44 10.32 19.03 -10.04
CA GLN A 44 8.94 18.79 -9.68
C GLN A 44 8.55 17.45 -10.30
N PRO A 45 8.04 16.48 -9.52
CA PRO A 45 7.58 15.22 -10.07
C PRO A 45 6.52 15.57 -11.12
N ARG A 46 6.81 15.24 -12.38
CA ARG A 46 5.86 15.45 -13.48
C ARG A 46 4.56 14.76 -13.09
N THR A 47 3.43 15.45 -13.24
CA THR A 47 2.13 14.82 -13.03
C THR A 47 1.99 13.69 -14.05
N PRO A 48 1.89 12.42 -13.61
CA PRO A 48 1.78 11.31 -14.53
C PRO A 48 0.50 11.43 -15.33
N HIS A 49 0.62 11.37 -16.66
CA HIS A 49 -0.54 11.31 -17.52
C HIS A 49 -1.15 9.90 -17.43
N LEU A 50 -2.44 9.76 -17.73
CA LEU A 50 -3.11 8.45 -17.69
C LEU A 50 -2.42 7.41 -18.59
N ARG A 51 -1.80 7.85 -19.68
CA ARG A 51 -1.04 6.99 -20.60
C ARG A 51 0.18 6.38 -19.94
N ASP A 52 0.88 7.13 -19.11
CA ASP A 52 2.08 6.67 -18.39
C ASP A 52 1.71 5.62 -17.35
N ILE A 53 0.62 5.87 -16.61
CA ILE A 53 0.10 4.93 -15.62
C ILE A 53 -0.29 3.60 -16.28
N VAL A 54 -0.95 3.67 -17.44
CA VAL A 54 -1.31 2.47 -18.22
C VAL A 54 -0.06 1.74 -18.71
N ALA A 55 0.95 2.44 -19.22
CA ALA A 55 2.20 1.83 -19.69
C ALA A 55 2.93 1.10 -18.56
N ILE A 56 3.07 1.73 -17.39
CA ILE A 56 3.70 1.14 -16.20
C ILE A 56 2.90 -0.09 -15.74
N ARG A 57 1.57 0.02 -15.70
CA ARG A 57 0.68 -1.09 -15.33
C ARG A 57 0.88 -2.29 -16.24
N GLN A 58 0.90 -2.09 -17.56
CA GLN A 58 1.11 -3.17 -18.52
C GLN A 58 2.46 -3.85 -18.32
N ARG A 59 3.52 -3.06 -18.05
CA ARG A 59 4.84 -3.64 -17.77
C ARG A 59 4.87 -4.47 -16.49
N LEU A 60 4.22 -3.98 -15.43
CA LEU A 60 4.14 -4.70 -14.17
C LEU A 60 3.33 -6.00 -14.32
N LEU A 61 2.23 -5.97 -15.09
CA LEU A 61 1.45 -7.17 -15.43
C LEU A 61 2.26 -8.20 -16.21
N ALA A 62 3.00 -7.77 -17.24
CA ALA A 62 3.88 -8.65 -18.02
C ALA A 62 4.95 -9.31 -17.13
N THR A 63 5.40 -8.62 -16.08
CA THR A 63 6.42 -9.15 -15.15
C THR A 63 5.91 -10.34 -14.33
N ILE A 64 4.61 -10.39 -14.05
CA ILE A 64 3.95 -11.44 -13.26
C ILE A 64 3.12 -12.42 -14.10
N GLU A 65 3.15 -12.30 -15.43
CA GLU A 65 2.32 -13.11 -16.34
C GLU A 65 2.57 -14.62 -16.15
N ASP A 66 3.82 -15.01 -15.93
CA ASP A 66 4.20 -16.39 -15.67
C ASP A 66 3.64 -16.94 -14.33
N CYS A 67 3.21 -16.06 -13.43
CA CYS A 67 2.82 -16.40 -12.04
C CYS A 67 1.30 -16.51 -11.83
N VAL A 68 0.47 -16.33 -12.87
CA VAL A 68 -1.00 -16.13 -12.77
C VAL A 68 -1.84 -17.31 -12.28
N HIS A 69 -1.23 -18.46 -12.00
CA HIS A 69 -1.97 -19.67 -11.60
C HIS A 69 -2.32 -19.74 -10.10
N SER A 70 -1.83 -18.80 -9.29
CA SER A 70 -2.08 -18.78 -7.84
C SER A 70 -3.10 -17.71 -7.45
N VAL A 71 -3.89 -17.98 -6.39
CA VAL A 71 -4.85 -17.00 -5.84
C VAL A 71 -4.18 -15.67 -5.46
N PRO A 72 -2.97 -15.66 -4.83
CA PRO A 72 -2.27 -14.41 -4.57
C PRO A 72 -1.87 -13.65 -5.84
N ALA A 73 -1.54 -14.34 -6.93
CA ALA A 73 -1.24 -13.69 -8.21
C ALA A 73 -2.48 -13.06 -8.86
N LEU A 74 -3.63 -13.72 -8.81
CA LEU A 74 -4.89 -13.15 -9.28
C LEU A 74 -5.29 -11.91 -8.47
N ARG A 75 -5.07 -11.93 -7.15
CA ARG A 75 -5.28 -10.77 -6.28
C ARG A 75 -4.35 -9.62 -6.65
N LEU A 76 -3.04 -9.89 -6.80
CA LEU A 76 -2.06 -8.89 -7.18
C LEU A 76 -2.41 -8.26 -8.54
N ARG A 77 -2.76 -9.08 -9.52
CA ARG A 77 -3.21 -8.60 -10.84
C ARG A 77 -4.36 -7.61 -10.72
N ARG A 78 -5.38 -7.93 -9.93
CA ARG A 78 -6.51 -7.02 -9.70
C ARG A 78 -6.08 -5.71 -9.04
N GLN A 79 -5.16 -5.76 -8.08
CA GLN A 79 -4.63 -4.55 -7.43
C GLN A 79 -3.86 -3.67 -8.42
N ILE A 80 -3.06 -4.28 -9.30
CA ILE A 80 -2.32 -3.59 -10.36
C ILE A 80 -3.30 -2.91 -11.35
N GLU A 81 -4.38 -3.60 -11.73
CA GLU A 81 -5.42 -3.06 -12.60
C GLU A 81 -6.18 -1.87 -11.96
N GLN A 82 -6.34 -1.87 -10.64
CA GLN A 82 -7.06 -0.83 -9.90
C GLN A 82 -6.19 0.37 -9.49
N ALA A 83 -4.86 0.22 -9.43
CA ALA A 83 -3.94 1.26 -9.01
C ALA A 83 -4.04 2.50 -9.90
N ARG A 84 -4.12 3.70 -9.30
CA ARG A 84 -4.38 4.97 -10.00
C ARG A 84 -3.16 5.87 -10.07
N SER A 85 -2.05 5.45 -9.48
CA SER A 85 -0.81 6.24 -9.45
C SER A 85 0.42 5.34 -9.63
N PRO A 86 1.53 5.90 -10.16
CA PRO A 86 2.81 5.19 -10.19
C PRO A 86 3.29 4.77 -8.80
N GLN A 87 3.00 5.57 -7.77
CA GLN A 87 3.37 5.24 -6.39
C GLN A 87 2.63 4.00 -5.87
N GLU A 88 1.33 3.86 -6.12
CA GLU A 88 0.58 2.65 -5.75
C GLU A 88 1.12 1.42 -6.49
N LEU A 89 1.42 1.55 -7.80
CA LEU A 89 2.03 0.48 -8.60
C LEU A 89 3.39 0.06 -8.04
N TRP A 90 4.18 1.01 -7.55
CA TRP A 90 5.48 0.71 -6.94
C TRP A 90 5.36 0.02 -5.59
N LEU A 91 4.33 0.30 -4.79
CA LEU A 91 4.09 -0.44 -3.55
C LEU A 91 3.80 -1.93 -3.81
N LEU A 92 3.11 -2.23 -4.91
CA LEU A 92 2.79 -3.59 -5.34
C LEU A 92 4.01 -4.38 -5.85
N ARG A 93 5.16 -3.73 -6.07
CA ARG A 93 6.40 -4.40 -6.47
C ARG A 93 6.84 -5.46 -5.44
N ASN A 94 6.52 -5.25 -4.16
CA ASN A 94 6.93 -6.16 -3.08
C ASN A 94 6.15 -7.48 -3.17
N ASP A 95 4.84 -7.40 -3.37
CA ASP A 95 3.99 -8.57 -3.64
C ASP A 95 4.42 -9.27 -4.94
N ALA A 96 4.74 -8.50 -5.99
CA ALA A 96 5.27 -9.05 -7.24
C ALA A 96 6.60 -9.80 -7.01
N PHE A 97 7.52 -9.22 -6.24
CA PHE A 97 8.79 -9.84 -5.88
C PHE A 97 8.57 -11.17 -5.16
N GLN A 98 7.71 -11.18 -4.15
CA GLN A 98 7.40 -12.39 -3.38
C GLN A 98 6.82 -13.49 -4.28
N LEU A 99 5.88 -13.13 -5.16
CA LEU A 99 5.28 -14.08 -6.11
C LEU A 99 6.28 -14.67 -7.09
N ILE A 100 7.13 -13.83 -7.68
CA ILE A 100 8.16 -14.28 -8.63
C ILE A 100 9.21 -15.13 -7.91
N ALA A 101 9.61 -14.74 -6.70
CA ALA A 101 10.60 -15.46 -5.91
C ALA A 101 10.10 -16.85 -5.50
N GLN A 102 8.79 -16.98 -5.19
CA GLN A 102 8.16 -18.27 -4.86
C GLN A 102 8.10 -19.21 -6.06
N ARG A 103 7.89 -18.68 -7.28
CA ARG A 103 7.77 -19.50 -8.49
C ARG A 103 9.11 -19.81 -9.16
N HIS A 104 10.05 -18.87 -9.13
CA HIS A 104 11.34 -18.97 -9.80
C HIS A 104 12.47 -18.97 -8.78
N SER A 105 12.98 -17.78 -8.43
CA SER A 105 14.02 -17.59 -7.43
C SER A 105 14.09 -16.11 -7.06
N GLN A 106 14.70 -15.80 -5.91
CA GLN A 106 14.92 -14.42 -5.49
C GLN A 106 15.77 -13.63 -6.50
N HIS A 107 16.72 -14.30 -7.17
CA HIS A 107 17.56 -13.65 -8.18
C HIS A 107 16.77 -13.20 -9.41
N VAL A 108 15.88 -14.06 -9.92
CA VAL A 108 14.99 -13.71 -11.05
C VAL A 108 14.01 -12.61 -10.64
N ALA A 109 13.48 -12.67 -9.41
CA ALA A 109 12.61 -11.63 -8.87
C ALA A 109 13.32 -10.27 -8.79
N ALA A 110 14.54 -10.24 -8.25
CA ALA A 110 15.35 -9.02 -8.17
C ALA A 110 15.58 -8.43 -9.57
N ALA A 111 16.12 -9.22 -10.50
CA ALA A 111 16.39 -8.76 -11.87
C ALA A 111 15.16 -8.18 -12.58
N ARG A 112 13.99 -8.81 -12.41
CA ARG A 112 12.72 -8.32 -12.97
C ARG A 112 12.25 -7.00 -12.33
N ILE A 113 12.34 -6.87 -11.00
CA ILE A 113 11.97 -5.63 -10.30
C ILE A 113 12.99 -4.51 -10.56
N ASP A 114 14.28 -4.83 -10.68
CA ASP A 114 15.35 -3.91 -11.07
C ASP A 114 15.09 -3.33 -12.47
N ALA A 115 14.68 -4.17 -13.43
CA ALA A 115 14.32 -3.71 -14.78
C ALA A 115 13.09 -2.78 -14.77
N LEU A 116 12.15 -2.99 -13.84
CA LEU A 116 11.01 -2.07 -13.67
C LEU A 116 11.44 -0.73 -13.06
N ARG A 117 12.48 -0.71 -12.20
CA ARG A 117 12.93 0.49 -11.49
C ARG A 117 13.14 1.69 -12.42
N GLN A 118 13.76 1.46 -13.58
CA GLN A 118 14.03 2.50 -14.59
C GLN A 118 12.76 3.21 -15.07
N LEU A 119 11.64 2.49 -15.15
CA LEU A 119 10.36 3.07 -15.56
C LEU A 119 9.72 3.97 -14.50
N PHE A 120 10.17 3.85 -13.25
CA PHE A 120 9.68 4.65 -12.13
C PHE A 120 10.62 5.80 -11.76
N GLU A 121 11.82 5.89 -12.34
CA GLU A 121 12.80 6.96 -12.08
C GLU A 121 12.26 8.36 -12.38
N ASP A 122 11.45 8.50 -13.43
CA ASP A 122 10.82 9.77 -13.82
C ASP A 122 9.60 10.16 -12.96
N TRP A 123 9.08 9.24 -12.13
CA TRP A 123 7.81 9.41 -11.41
C TRP A 123 7.93 9.40 -9.89
N LEU A 124 8.99 8.79 -9.37
CA LEU A 124 9.20 8.63 -7.93
C LEU A 124 10.45 9.37 -7.50
N ASP A 125 10.41 9.90 -6.27
CA ASP A 125 11.61 10.46 -5.67
C ASP A 125 12.67 9.36 -5.52
N PRO A 126 13.95 9.62 -5.83
CA PRO A 126 15.01 8.62 -5.74
C PRO A 126 15.10 7.96 -4.34
N LYS A 127 14.67 8.65 -3.27
CA LYS A 127 14.57 8.06 -1.93
C LYS A 127 13.52 6.94 -1.83
N GLN A 128 12.41 7.06 -2.54
CA GLN A 128 11.35 6.03 -2.62
C GLN A 128 11.77 4.87 -3.52
N LEU A 129 12.60 5.16 -4.52
CA LEU A 129 13.13 4.19 -5.46
C LEU A 129 14.21 3.30 -4.82
N ALA A 130 15.09 3.89 -4.00
CA ALA A 130 16.18 3.20 -3.31
C ALA A 130 15.72 2.34 -2.12
N ARG A 131 14.55 2.64 -1.53
CA ARG A 131 14.07 1.92 -0.34
C ARG A 131 13.50 0.56 -0.72
N ILE A 132 14.36 -0.42 -0.98
CA ILE A 132 14.02 -1.84 -0.92
C ILE A 132 14.02 -2.21 0.57
N ARG A 133 12.95 -2.80 1.08
CA ARG A 133 12.79 -3.17 2.49
C ARG A 133 12.43 -4.63 2.60
#